data_AF-A0A813DNK8-F1
#
_entry.id   AF-A0A813DNK8-F1
#
_cell.length_a   1.000
_cell.length_b   1.000
_cell.length_c   1.000
_cell.angle_alpha   90.00
_cell.angle_beta   90.00
_cell.angle_gamma   90.00
#
_symmetry.space_group_name_H-M   'P 1'
#
loop_
_entity.id
_entity.type
_entity.pdbx_description
1 polymer ?
#
loop_
_entity_poly.entity_id
_entity_poly.type
_entity_poly.pdbx_seq_one_letter_code
_entity_poly.pdbx_strand_id
1 'polypeptide(L)'
;YYNLTGDVLISSGIIAYLGCFLAKYRNESISSWIGLMRQNDVPSSSTFDLRSVIGEDVIIRQWVIDKLPNDQVSIDNALILSKSRRWPLMIDPQLQANKWIRNSKGESLMILRLSQGNYARKLEVAISQGAPVLIENVPEVLDPLLEPLLQKAKFKAGNIVMIRLGDSTVEYNEDFRLYMTSKLPNPHYSPEICVQ
;
A
#
# COMPACT_ATOMS: atom_id res chain seq x y z
N TYR A 1 -12.90 17.09 20.15
CA TYR A 1 -13.67 16.22 19.24
C TYR A 1 -14.43 16.96 18.12
N TYR A 2 -14.52 18.30 18.11
CA TYR A 2 -15.28 19.03 17.08
C TYR A 2 -14.69 18.93 15.65
N ASN A 3 -13.36 18.96 15.51
CA ASN A 3 -12.67 18.96 14.21
C ASN A 3 -12.46 17.57 13.59
N LEU A 4 -12.85 16.50 14.30
CA LEU A 4 -12.53 15.12 13.93
C LEU A 4 -13.09 14.77 12.54
N THR A 5 -14.29 15.24 12.22
CA THR A 5 -14.95 14.94 10.95
C THR A 5 -14.15 15.46 9.76
N GLY A 6 -13.70 16.72 9.79
CA GLY A 6 -12.88 17.29 8.73
C GLY A 6 -11.50 16.62 8.64
N ASP A 7 -10.88 16.35 9.78
CA ASP A 7 -9.54 15.73 9.82
C ASP A 7 -9.57 14.27 9.29
N VAL A 8 -10.60 13.50 9.62
CA VAL A 8 -10.80 12.14 9.06
C VAL A 8 -11.10 12.20 7.56
N LEU A 9 -11.87 13.19 7.10
CA LEU A 9 -12.18 13.37 5.68
C LEU A 9 -10.91 13.67 4.86
N ILE A 10 -10.07 14.60 5.34
CA ILE A 10 -8.79 14.93 4.71
C ILE A 10 -7.86 13.71 4.72
N SER A 11 -7.76 12.99 5.84
CA SER A 11 -6.97 11.76 5.95
C SER A 11 -7.40 10.71 4.93
N SER A 12 -8.71 10.53 4.75
CA SER A 12 -9.28 9.59 3.79
C SER A 12 -8.93 9.99 2.35
N GLY A 13 -9.01 11.28 2.03
CA GLY A 13 -8.59 11.81 0.72
C GLY A 13 -7.10 11.60 0.45
N ILE A 14 -6.24 11.78 1.47
CA ILE A 14 -4.81 11.56 1.35
C ILE A 14 -4.51 10.09 1.01
N ILE A 15 -5.09 9.15 1.77
CA ILE A 15 -4.89 7.71 1.57
C ILE A 15 -5.41 7.29 0.19
N ALA A 16 -6.56 7.82 -0.24
CA ALA A 16 -7.20 7.40 -1.48
C ALA A 16 -6.53 7.97 -2.74
N TYR A 17 -6.07 9.23 -2.71
CA TYR A 17 -5.67 9.95 -3.92
C TYR A 17 -4.23 10.44 -3.91
N LEU A 18 -3.65 10.73 -2.73
CA LEU A 18 -2.39 11.45 -2.67
C LEU A 18 -1.16 10.55 -2.56
N GLY A 19 -1.34 9.24 -2.38
CA GLY A 19 -0.25 8.27 -2.21
C GLY A 19 0.81 8.27 -3.32
N CYS A 20 0.44 8.56 -4.57
CA CYS A 20 1.39 8.60 -5.70
C CYS A 20 2.10 9.96 -5.89
N PHE A 21 1.66 11.01 -5.19
CA PHE A 21 2.19 12.36 -5.39
C PHE A 21 3.34 12.70 -4.42
N LEU A 22 4.18 13.64 -4.85
CA LEU A 22 5.27 14.19 -4.03
C LEU A 22 4.73 15.05 -2.88
N ALA A 23 5.49 15.10 -1.79
CA ALA A 23 5.12 15.83 -0.56
C ALA A 23 4.69 17.29 -0.83
N LYS A 24 5.37 18.00 -1.75
CA LYS A 24 5.00 19.36 -2.14
C LYS A 24 3.55 19.44 -2.65
N TYR A 25 3.19 18.58 -3.61
CA TYR A 25 1.86 18.55 -4.18
C TYR A 25 0.80 18.09 -3.16
N ARG A 26 1.17 17.15 -2.27
CA ARG A 26 0.29 16.75 -1.17
C ARG A 26 -0.04 17.94 -0.26
N ASN A 27 0.96 18.72 0.14
CA ASN A 27 0.79 19.88 1.02
C ASN A 27 -0.05 20.98 0.38
N GLU A 28 0.14 21.24 -0.92
CA GLU A 28 -0.68 22.17 -1.69
C GLU A 28 -2.16 21.71 -1.73
N SER A 29 -2.39 20.41 -1.99
CA SER A 29 -3.72 19.82 -2.01
C SER A 29 -4.41 19.87 -0.65
N ILE A 30 -3.70 19.50 0.42
CA ILE A 30 -4.20 19.55 1.80
C ILE A 30 -4.57 20.98 2.18
N SER A 31 -3.74 21.97 1.85
CA SER A 31 -4.01 23.38 2.13
C SER A 31 -5.27 23.86 1.41
N SER A 32 -5.44 23.47 0.15
CA SER A 32 -6.65 23.75 -0.63
C SER A 32 -7.88 23.10 -0.02
N TRP A 33 -7.79 21.82 0.38
CA TRP A 33 -8.89 21.10 1.01
C TRP A 33 -9.30 21.70 2.36
N ILE A 34 -8.36 22.13 3.20
CA ILE A 34 -8.66 22.86 4.44
C ILE A 34 -9.39 24.17 4.12
N GLY A 35 -8.99 24.88 3.08
CA GLY A 35 -9.70 26.08 2.59
C GLY A 35 -11.14 25.79 2.20
N LEU A 36 -11.39 24.70 1.48
CA LEU A 36 -12.73 24.25 1.10
C LEU A 36 -13.56 23.83 2.31
N MET A 37 -12.98 23.14 3.29
CA MET A 37 -13.69 22.78 4.52
C MET A 37 -14.20 24.02 5.25
N ARG A 38 -13.35 25.06 5.37
CA ARG A 38 -13.74 26.34 5.97
C ARG A 38 -14.85 27.05 5.21
N GLN A 39 -14.81 27.02 3.87
CA GLN A 39 -15.86 27.64 3.05
C GLN A 39 -17.22 26.93 3.18
N ASN A 40 -17.22 25.64 3.52
CA ASN A 40 -18.43 24.82 3.65
C ASN A 40 -18.83 24.61 5.14
N ASP A 41 -18.29 25.41 6.06
CA ASP A 41 -18.53 25.32 7.50
C ASP A 41 -18.30 23.92 8.10
N VAL A 42 -17.38 23.15 7.50
CA VAL A 42 -16.97 21.84 8.01
C VAL A 42 -15.87 22.04 9.06
N PRO A 43 -16.08 21.59 10.31
CA PRO A 43 -15.05 21.68 11.34
C PRO A 43 -13.82 20.85 10.98
N SER A 44 -12.68 21.51 10.84
CA SER A 44 -11.38 20.89 10.62
C SER A 44 -10.28 21.64 11.36
N SER A 45 -9.16 20.97 11.62
CA SER A 45 -8.00 21.61 12.22
C SER A 45 -7.41 22.67 11.28
N SER A 46 -6.83 23.74 11.86
CA SER A 46 -6.23 24.84 11.07
C SER A 46 -4.95 24.39 10.35
N THR A 47 -4.23 23.47 10.98
CA THR A 47 -3.06 22.74 10.48
C THR A 47 -3.37 21.26 10.51
N PHE A 48 -3.01 20.53 9.46
CA PHE A 48 -3.25 19.09 9.33
C PHE A 48 -1.94 18.31 9.36
N ASP A 49 -1.87 17.27 10.18
CA ASP A 49 -0.79 16.28 10.19
C ASP A 49 -1.40 14.87 10.18
N LEU A 50 -1.07 14.09 9.15
CA LEU A 50 -1.61 12.75 8.96
C LEU A 50 -1.26 11.84 10.14
N ARG A 51 -0.03 11.95 10.64
CA ARG A 51 0.43 11.17 11.79
C ARG A 51 -0.42 11.43 13.03
N SER A 52 -0.77 12.68 13.30
CA SER A 52 -1.59 13.02 14.47
C SER A 52 -3.01 12.44 14.43
N VAL A 53 -3.56 12.21 13.23
CA VAL A 53 -4.95 11.77 13.06
C VAL A 53 -5.08 10.24 13.03
N ILE A 54 -4.20 9.57 12.29
CA ILE A 54 -4.30 8.12 12.03
C ILE A 54 -3.06 7.32 12.46
N GLY A 55 -2.03 8.00 12.97
CA GLY A 55 -0.78 7.39 13.38
C GLY A 55 -0.82 6.88 14.82
N GLU A 56 -0.23 5.70 15.01
CA GLU A 56 -0.07 5.08 16.32
C GLU A 56 1.42 5.12 16.67
N ASP A 57 1.81 5.89 17.69
CA ASP A 57 3.22 6.14 18.01
C ASP A 57 4.02 4.85 18.28
N VAL A 58 3.39 3.84 18.86
CA VAL A 58 4.02 2.54 19.11
C VAL A 58 4.37 1.85 17.78
N ILE A 59 3.45 1.86 16.82
CA ILE A 59 3.65 1.26 15.49
C ILE A 59 4.70 2.04 14.71
N ILE A 60 4.65 3.38 14.75
CA ILE A 60 5.62 4.24 14.05
C ILE A 60 7.04 4.01 14.60
N ARG A 61 7.19 3.92 15.92
CA ARG A 61 8.48 3.57 16.54
C ARG A 61 8.97 2.20 16.07
N GLN A 62 8.08 1.21 15.97
CA GLN A 62 8.45 -0.10 15.44
C GLN A 62 8.94 0.00 14.00
N TRP A 63 8.29 0.80 13.14
CA TRP A 63 8.76 0.99 11.76
C TRP A 63 10.17 1.60 11.71
N VAL A 64 10.47 2.56 12.57
CA VAL A 64 11.81 3.16 12.65
C VAL A 64 12.86 2.13 13.10
N ILE A 65 12.51 1.25 14.05
CA ILE A 65 13.36 0.11 14.45
C ILE A 65 13.59 -0.83 13.26
N ASP A 66 12.54 -1.08 12.47
CA ASP A 66 12.55 -1.88 11.24
C ASP A 66 13.24 -1.18 10.06
N LYS A 67 13.98 -0.09 10.32
CA LYS A 67 14.77 0.69 9.35
C LYS A 67 13.96 1.57 8.40
N LEU A 68 12.72 1.91 8.72
CA LEU A 68 12.04 3.04 8.06
C LEU A 68 12.75 4.35 8.46
N PRO A 69 13.05 5.24 7.51
CA PRO A 69 13.56 6.57 7.84
C PRO A 69 12.60 7.35 8.75
N ASN A 70 13.14 8.03 9.75
CA ASN A 70 12.36 8.83 10.71
C ASN A 70 12.13 10.26 10.20
N ASP A 71 11.68 10.38 8.95
CA ASP A 71 11.27 11.65 8.35
C ASP A 71 9.76 11.61 8.05
N GLN A 72 9.15 12.79 7.96
CA GLN A 72 7.70 12.92 7.77
C GLN A 72 7.22 12.22 6.50
N VAL A 73 7.97 12.31 5.39
CA VAL A 73 7.54 11.75 4.10
C VAL A 73 7.52 10.23 4.16
N SER A 74 8.54 9.62 4.76
CA SER A 74 8.63 8.17 4.95
C SER A 74 7.54 7.65 5.88
N ILE A 75 7.25 8.36 6.98
CA ILE A 75 6.18 8.01 7.92
C ILE A 75 4.80 8.15 7.24
N ASP A 76 4.54 9.24 6.52
CA ASP A 76 3.28 9.45 5.80
C ASP A 76 3.06 8.35 4.75
N ASN A 77 4.11 7.98 4.01
CA ASN A 77 4.04 6.87 3.08
C ASN A 77 3.71 5.55 3.80
N ALA A 78 4.39 5.25 4.91
CA ALA A 78 4.08 4.06 5.70
C ALA A 78 2.65 4.05 6.26
N LEU A 79 2.13 5.20 6.68
CA LEU A 79 0.74 5.36 7.12
C LEU A 79 -0.24 5.07 5.98
N ILE A 80 -0.03 5.68 4.81
CA ILE A 80 -0.84 5.43 3.61
C ILE A 80 -0.80 3.94 3.24
N LEU A 81 0.38 3.32 3.24
CA LEU A 81 0.55 1.89 2.97
C LEU A 81 -0.21 1.01 3.98
N SER A 82 -0.15 1.35 5.27
CA SER A 82 -0.76 0.57 6.34
C SER A 82 -2.30 0.64 6.36
N LYS A 83 -2.87 1.77 5.93
CA LYS A 83 -4.32 2.01 5.93
C LYS A 83 -4.94 1.84 4.54
N SER A 84 -4.14 1.68 3.48
CA SER A 84 -4.64 1.40 2.13
C SER A 84 -5.25 0.01 2.05
N ARG A 85 -6.40 -0.07 1.36
CA ARG A 85 -7.04 -1.35 1.04
C ARG A 85 -6.43 -1.99 -0.19
N ARG A 86 -5.75 -1.25 -1.05
CA ARG A 86 -5.15 -1.75 -2.30
C ARG A 86 -3.78 -2.36 -2.02
N TRP A 87 -3.28 -3.20 -2.92
CA TRP A 87 -1.91 -3.70 -2.82
C TRP A 87 -0.94 -2.63 -3.28
N PRO A 88 -0.07 -2.11 -2.40
CA PRO A 88 0.72 -0.96 -2.75
C PRO A 88 1.93 -1.33 -3.59
N LEU A 89 2.19 -0.51 -4.60
CA LEU A 89 3.44 -0.48 -5.34
C LEU A 89 4.30 0.69 -4.84
N MET A 90 5.47 0.36 -4.30
CA MET A 90 6.43 1.33 -3.79
C MET A 90 7.50 1.60 -4.85
N ILE A 91 7.61 2.87 -5.25
CA ILE A 91 8.68 3.36 -6.10
C ILE A 91 9.90 3.59 -5.21
N ASP A 92 10.87 2.69 -5.28
CA ASP A 92 11.96 2.58 -4.32
C ASP A 92 13.32 2.35 -5.02
N PRO A 93 13.85 3.36 -5.73
CA PRO A 93 15.15 3.27 -6.41
C PRO A 93 16.31 3.02 -5.42
N GLN A 94 16.15 3.41 -4.15
CA GLN A 94 17.18 3.31 -3.12
C GLN A 94 17.04 2.08 -2.20
N LEU A 95 16.05 1.22 -2.45
CA LEU A 95 15.78 0.01 -1.66
C LEU A 95 15.48 0.28 -0.17
N GLN A 96 14.97 1.45 0.17
CA GLN A 96 14.61 1.81 1.55
C GLN A 96 13.33 1.09 1.99
N ALA A 97 12.26 1.18 1.21
CA ALA A 97 11.00 0.50 1.49
C ALA A 97 11.18 -1.02 1.46
N ASN A 98 11.99 -1.53 0.54
CA ASN A 98 12.35 -2.93 0.45
C ASN A 98 13.01 -3.44 1.75
N LYS A 99 14.02 -2.71 2.26
CA LYS A 99 14.67 -3.03 3.54
C LYS A 99 13.68 -2.98 4.70
N TRP A 100 12.83 -1.96 4.74
CA TRP A 100 11.83 -1.81 5.79
C TRP A 100 10.87 -3.01 5.84
N ILE A 101 10.27 -3.42 4.71
CA ILE A 101 9.36 -4.57 4.67
C ILE A 101 10.06 -5.87 5.06
N ARG A 102 11.30 -6.08 4.60
CA ARG A 102 12.11 -7.24 4.97
C ARG A 102 12.35 -7.34 6.48
N ASN A 103 12.73 -6.24 7.12
CA ASN A 103 12.95 -6.23 8.57
C ASN A 103 11.63 -6.37 9.33
N SER A 104 10.57 -5.70 8.88
CA SER A 104 9.28 -5.69 9.58
C SER A 104 8.56 -7.04 9.56
N LYS A 105 8.72 -7.82 8.48
CA LYS A 105 8.09 -9.14 8.33
C LYS A 105 9.01 -10.30 8.71
N GLY A 106 10.33 -10.07 8.72
CA GLY A 106 11.31 -11.08 9.10
C GLY A 106 11.21 -12.36 8.26
N GLU A 107 11.36 -13.51 8.91
CA GLU A 107 11.40 -14.83 8.26
C GLU A 107 10.06 -15.24 7.62
N SER A 108 8.95 -14.63 8.02
CA SER A 108 7.63 -14.91 7.43
C SER A 108 7.48 -14.37 6.01
N LEU A 109 8.36 -13.44 5.60
CA LEU A 109 8.28 -12.78 4.30
C LEU A 109 8.80 -13.67 3.17
N MET A 110 7.92 -13.99 2.22
CA MET A 110 8.33 -14.62 0.98
C MET A 110 8.73 -13.58 -0.06
N ILE A 111 9.95 -13.70 -0.59
CA ILE A 111 10.49 -12.74 -1.56
C ILE A 111 10.47 -13.37 -2.95
N LEU A 112 9.77 -12.72 -3.88
CA LEU A 112 9.57 -13.19 -5.24
C LEU A 112 10.07 -12.17 -6.27
N ARG A 113 10.42 -12.68 -7.45
CA ARG A 113 10.72 -11.88 -8.63
C ARG A 113 9.98 -12.48 -9.81
N LEU A 114 9.39 -11.63 -10.65
CA LEU A 114 8.63 -12.07 -11.83
C LEU A 114 9.51 -12.81 -12.85
N SER A 115 10.82 -12.60 -12.85
CA SER A 115 11.78 -13.32 -13.69
C SER A 115 12.04 -14.77 -13.25
N GLN A 116 11.59 -15.19 -12.06
CA GLN A 116 11.78 -16.56 -11.58
C GLN A 116 10.71 -17.47 -12.20
N GLY A 117 11.12 -18.53 -12.90
CA GLY A 117 10.17 -19.46 -13.55
C GLY A 117 9.20 -20.18 -12.60
N ASN A 118 9.47 -20.19 -11.29
CA ASN A 118 8.60 -20.80 -10.27
C ASN A 118 7.82 -19.79 -9.43
N TYR A 119 7.79 -18.50 -9.80
CA TYR A 119 7.16 -17.46 -8.99
C TYR A 119 5.64 -17.72 -8.83
N ALA A 120 4.95 -18.15 -9.89
CA ALA A 120 3.52 -18.43 -9.87
C ALA A 120 3.16 -19.45 -8.79
N ARG A 121 3.83 -20.61 -8.81
CA ARG A 121 3.61 -21.68 -7.82
C ARG A 121 3.92 -21.24 -6.39
N LYS A 122 4.99 -20.46 -6.19
CA LYS A 122 5.31 -19.91 -4.86
C LYS A 122 4.25 -18.93 -4.37
N LEU A 123 3.71 -18.11 -5.28
CA LEU A 123 2.63 -17.17 -4.98
C LEU A 123 1.35 -17.91 -4.59
N GLU A 124 0.97 -18.97 -5.29
CA GLU A 124 -0.18 -19.82 -4.93
C GLU A 124 -0.03 -20.39 -3.50
N VAL A 125 1.16 -20.92 -3.18
CA VAL A 125 1.45 -21.44 -1.83
C VAL A 125 1.34 -20.34 -0.79
N ALA A 126 1.93 -19.16 -1.05
CA ALA A 126 1.87 -18.05 -0.11
C ALA A 126 0.44 -17.57 0.15
N ILE A 127 -0.42 -17.54 -0.88
CA ILE A 127 -1.82 -17.15 -0.75
C ILE A 127 -2.60 -18.13 0.11
N SER A 128 -2.44 -19.44 -0.13
CA SER A 128 -3.12 -20.46 0.67
C SER A 128 -2.66 -20.46 2.14
N GLN A 129 -1.38 -20.15 2.39
CA GLN A 129 -0.82 -20.10 3.74
C GLN A 129 -1.01 -18.76 4.45
N GLY A 130 -1.51 -17.72 3.77
CA GLY A 130 -1.60 -16.36 4.32
C GLY A 130 -0.23 -15.70 4.53
N ALA A 131 0.82 -16.19 3.88
CA ALA A 131 2.17 -15.66 4.04
C ALA A 131 2.31 -14.28 3.36
N PRO A 132 2.97 -13.31 4.00
CA PRO A 132 3.26 -12.03 3.35
C PRO A 132 4.26 -12.23 2.20
N VAL A 133 3.99 -11.60 1.06
CA VAL A 133 4.83 -11.67 -0.14
C VAL A 133 5.36 -10.28 -0.50
N LEU A 134 6.65 -10.20 -0.80
CA LEU A 134 7.29 -9.05 -1.43
C LEU A 134 7.74 -9.41 -2.85
N ILE A 135 7.12 -8.80 -3.86
CA ILE A 135 7.59 -8.88 -5.25
C ILE A 135 8.57 -7.74 -5.50
N GLU A 136 9.80 -8.09 -5.87
CA GLU A 136 10.86 -7.12 -6.15
C GLU A 136 11.01 -6.80 -7.64
N ASN A 137 11.44 -5.57 -7.91
CA ASN A 137 11.78 -5.07 -9.24
C ASN A 137 10.63 -5.25 -10.24
N VAL A 138 9.43 -4.87 -9.81
CA VAL A 138 8.24 -4.91 -10.65
C VAL A 138 8.45 -3.96 -11.86
N PRO A 139 8.39 -4.48 -13.10
CA PRO A 139 8.55 -3.69 -14.32
C PRO A 139 7.28 -2.86 -14.59
N GLU A 140 7.27 -2.06 -15.66
CA GLU A 140 6.08 -1.29 -16.08
C GLU A 140 4.94 -2.20 -16.56
N VAL A 141 5.30 -3.29 -17.25
CA VAL A 141 4.35 -4.29 -17.74
C VAL A 141 4.20 -5.39 -16.69
N LEU A 142 3.10 -5.38 -15.95
CA LEU A 142 2.80 -6.42 -14.96
C LEU A 142 2.50 -7.75 -15.63
N ASP A 143 2.83 -8.85 -14.95
CA ASP A 143 2.39 -10.17 -15.38
C ASP A 143 0.86 -10.29 -15.18
N PRO A 144 0.08 -10.66 -16.21
CA PRO A 144 -1.37 -10.83 -16.11
C PRO A 144 -1.81 -11.79 -15.00
N LEU A 145 -0.93 -12.70 -14.55
CA LEU A 145 -1.19 -13.56 -13.41
C LEU A 145 -1.55 -12.77 -12.14
N LEU A 146 -1.04 -11.55 -11.98
CA LEU A 146 -1.28 -10.72 -10.81
C LEU A 146 -2.64 -10.01 -10.83
N GLU A 147 -3.28 -9.86 -11.98
CA GLU A 147 -4.53 -9.08 -12.12
C GLU A 147 -5.63 -9.51 -11.13
N PRO A 148 -5.91 -10.81 -10.93
CA PRO A 148 -6.93 -11.24 -9.98
C PRO A 148 -6.62 -10.82 -8.54
N LEU A 149 -5.33 -10.77 -8.16
CA LEU A 149 -4.90 -10.32 -6.83
C LEU A 149 -5.07 -8.81 -6.69
N LEU A 150 -4.63 -8.05 -7.69
CA LEU A 150 -4.73 -6.59 -7.71
C LEU A 150 -6.18 -6.12 -7.63
N GLN A 151 -7.06 -6.77 -8.40
CA GLN A 151 -8.50 -6.51 -8.38
C GLN A 151 -9.23 -7.14 -7.18
N LYS A 152 -8.53 -7.99 -6.41
CA LYS A 152 -9.13 -8.82 -5.35
C LYS A 152 -10.35 -9.59 -5.85
N ALA A 153 -10.25 -10.19 -7.04
CA ALA A 153 -11.26 -10.99 -7.72
C ALA A 153 -11.47 -12.35 -7.04
N LYS A 154 -11.83 -12.30 -5.75
CA LYS A 154 -12.11 -13.45 -4.89
C LYS A 154 -13.54 -13.92 -5.12
N PHE A 155 -13.75 -15.23 -5.10
CA PHE A 155 -15.08 -15.82 -5.21
C PHE A 155 -15.26 -16.91 -4.16
N LYS A 156 -16.52 -17.22 -3.81
CA LYS A 156 -16.83 -18.32 -2.88
C LYS A 156 -17.12 -19.59 -3.65
N ALA A 157 -16.46 -20.68 -3.30
CA ALA A 157 -16.78 -22.03 -3.74
C ALA A 157 -17.24 -22.83 -2.51
N GLY A 158 -18.56 -22.97 -2.36
CA GLY A 158 -19.14 -23.43 -1.10
C GLY A 158 -18.85 -22.45 0.04
N ASN A 159 -18.23 -22.92 1.12
CA ASN A 159 -17.84 -22.10 2.28
C ASN A 159 -16.41 -21.56 2.22
N ILE A 160 -15.64 -21.89 1.18
CA ILE A 160 -14.23 -21.50 1.06
C ILE A 160 -14.11 -20.30 0.11
N VAL A 161 -13.31 -19.31 0.49
CA VAL A 161 -12.95 -18.19 -0.38
C VAL A 161 -11.79 -18.63 -1.26
N MET A 162 -11.93 -18.48 -2.57
CA MET A 162 -10.96 -18.89 -3.57
C MET A 162 -10.59 -17.70 -4.45
N ILE A 163 -9.44 -17.80 -5.11
CA ILE A 163 -9.00 -16.87 -6.16
C ILE A 163 -8.46 -17.67 -7.34
N ARG A 164 -8.70 -17.18 -8.55
CA ARG A 164 -8.14 -17.78 -9.77
C ARG A 164 -6.82 -17.09 -10.12
N LEU A 165 -5.76 -17.87 -10.31
CA LEU A 165 -4.45 -17.39 -10.75
C LEU A 165 -4.07 -18.15 -12.02
N GLY A 166 -4.24 -17.49 -13.17
CA GLY A 166 -4.08 -18.15 -14.47
C GLY A 166 -5.05 -19.33 -14.61
N ASP A 167 -4.49 -20.52 -14.73
CA ASP A 167 -5.26 -21.76 -14.85
C ASP A 167 -5.56 -22.44 -13.50
N SER A 168 -4.90 -21.99 -12.42
CA SER A 168 -5.07 -22.55 -11.08
C SER A 168 -6.17 -21.84 -10.30
N THR A 169 -6.87 -22.59 -9.44
CA THR A 169 -7.76 -22.03 -8.41
C THR A 169 -7.18 -22.33 -7.04
N VAL A 170 -6.97 -21.29 -6.24
CA VAL A 170 -6.25 -21.37 -4.96
C VAL A 170 -7.18 -20.90 -3.84
N GLU A 171 -7.14 -21.60 -2.71
CA GLU A 171 -7.80 -21.14 -1.48
C GLU A 171 -7.15 -19.83 -1.01
N TYR A 172 -7.99 -18.82 -0.78
CA TYR A 172 -7.53 -17.49 -0.40
C TYR A 172 -7.57 -17.33 1.12
N ASN A 173 -6.40 -17.19 1.73
CA ASN A 173 -6.28 -16.84 3.13
C ASN A 173 -6.37 -15.32 3.32
N GLU A 174 -7.26 -14.85 4.20
CA GLU A 174 -7.48 -13.42 4.45
C GLU A 174 -6.30 -12.72 5.15
N ASP A 175 -5.38 -13.47 5.76
CA ASP A 175 -4.14 -12.95 6.33
C ASP A 175 -3.07 -12.65 5.28
N PHE A 176 -3.25 -13.13 4.04
CA PHE A 176 -2.32 -12.85 2.94
C PHE A 176 -2.10 -11.35 2.75
N ARG A 177 -0.85 -10.94 2.56
CA ARG A 177 -0.47 -9.55 2.27
C ARG A 177 0.52 -9.51 1.12
N LEU A 178 0.26 -8.67 0.12
CA LEU A 178 1.13 -8.44 -1.01
C LEU A 178 1.80 -7.05 -0.93
N TYR A 179 3.11 -7.03 -1.09
CA TYR A 179 3.94 -5.83 -1.20
C TYR A 179 4.68 -5.86 -2.54
N MET A 180 4.78 -4.73 -3.21
CA MET A 180 5.48 -4.62 -4.48
C MET A 180 6.47 -3.45 -4.44
N THR A 181 7.68 -3.67 -4.97
CA THR A 181 8.68 -2.61 -5.11
C THR A 181 9.18 -2.52 -6.55
N SER A 182 9.35 -1.30 -7.05
CA SER A 182 10.01 -1.04 -8.32
C SER A 182 11.23 -0.14 -8.12
N LYS A 183 12.32 -0.43 -8.84
CA LYS A 183 13.50 0.45 -8.88
C LYS A 183 13.39 1.53 -9.96
N LEU A 184 12.39 1.46 -10.82
CA LEU A 184 12.17 2.44 -11.87
C LEU A 184 11.78 3.76 -11.19
N PRO A 185 12.52 4.85 -11.37
CA PRO A 185 12.23 6.11 -10.67
C PRO A 185 10.94 6.77 -11.15
N ASN A 186 10.61 6.63 -12.44
CA ASN A 186 9.41 7.19 -13.07
C ASN A 186 8.79 6.16 -14.03
N PRO A 187 8.16 5.09 -13.52
CA PRO A 187 7.54 4.09 -14.36
C PRO A 187 6.23 4.59 -14.96
N HIS A 188 5.99 4.27 -16.23
CA HIS A 188 4.76 4.59 -16.95
C HIS A 188 3.81 3.40 -16.92
N TYR A 189 3.09 3.27 -15.80
CA TYR A 189 2.03 2.27 -15.68
C TYR A 189 0.81 2.65 -16.51
N SER A 190 0.16 1.65 -17.11
CA SER A 190 -1.09 1.87 -17.82
C SER A 190 -2.17 2.40 -16.86
N PRO A 191 -3.14 3.19 -17.37
CA PRO A 191 -4.24 3.67 -16.53
C PRO A 191 -4.92 2.55 -15.76
N GLU A 192 -5.14 1.39 -16.40
CA GLU A 192 -5.74 0.21 -15.80
C GLU A 192 -5.03 -0.25 -14.53
N ILE A 193 -3.70 -0.23 -14.50
CA ILE A 193 -2.90 -0.58 -13.31
C ILE A 193 -3.02 0.51 -12.24
N CYS A 194 -3.11 1.77 -12.63
CA CYS A 194 -3.22 2.90 -11.71
C CYS A 194 -4.59 2.99 -11.02
N VAL A 195 -5.67 2.47 -11.63
CA VAL A 195 -7.02 2.52 -11.02
C VAL A 195 -7.37 1.32 -10.14
N GLN A 196 -6.60 0.23 -10.21
CA GLN A 196 -6.80 -0.99 -9.41
C GLN A 196 -6.62 -0.77 -7.91
#